data_AF-A0A3L7JUB2-F1
#
_entry.id   AF-A0A3L7JUB2-F1
#
_cell.length_a   1.000
_cell.length_b   1.000
_cell.length_c   1.000
_cell.angle_alpha   90.00
_cell.angle_beta   90.00
_cell.angle_gamma   90.00
#
_symmetry.space_group_name_H-M   'P 1'
#
loop_
_entity.id
_entity.type
_entity.pdbx_description
1 polymer ?
#
loop_
_entity_poly.entity_id
_entity_poly.type
_entity_poly.pdbx_seq_one_letter_code
_entity_poly.pdbx_strand_id
1 'polypeptide(L)'
;MSPLEAAKRFIDEQYSECSGAMLAGSVVRGEQTETSDLDIVIFVDGLQSAYRESVIFNGWPIEMFVHSMTSYEAYFKSDYDRARPSLQRMLAEGIIIKDFAGLEMIKKQAEGILDEGPAPWTDETIKMKQYFITDALDDFIGSNKRSESIFIASSLADQVHEFILRTNRKWIGASKWIVRALRNHDEGIAHQFVDAFDKFYVTGEKDAVIEFVNQVLEPFGGSLFAGFSMGKQTVEKGGH
;
A
#
# COMPACT_ATOMS: atom_id res chain seq x y z
N MET A 1 26.64 -15.52 6.08
CA MET A 1 25.46 -15.89 6.89
C MET A 1 24.25 -15.63 6.03
N SER A 2 23.36 -16.61 5.88
CA SER A 2 22.11 -16.39 5.15
C SER A 2 21.18 -15.45 5.93
N PRO A 3 20.22 -14.79 5.26
CA PRO A 3 19.22 -13.95 5.92
C PRO A 3 18.44 -14.68 7.03
N LEU A 4 18.02 -15.92 6.77
CA LEU A 4 17.27 -16.73 7.74
C LEU A 4 18.13 -17.12 8.94
N GLU A 5 19.41 -17.45 8.73
CA GLU A 5 20.35 -17.71 9.82
C GLU A 5 20.58 -16.46 10.68
N ALA A 6 20.74 -15.29 10.05
CA ALA A 6 20.92 -14.03 10.76
C ALA A 6 19.69 -13.67 11.61
N ALA A 7 18.48 -13.82 11.04
CA ALA A 7 17.23 -13.57 11.74
C ALA A 7 17.01 -14.55 12.92
N LYS A 8 17.29 -15.85 12.71
CA LYS A 8 17.24 -16.85 13.79
C LYS A 8 18.18 -16.51 14.94
N ARG A 9 19.46 -16.25 14.64
CA ARG A 9 20.45 -15.87 15.65
C ARG A 9 20.06 -14.57 16.38
N PHE A 10 19.52 -13.59 15.65
CA PHE A 10 19.07 -12.36 16.26
C PHE A 10 17.94 -12.59 17.28
N ILE A 11 16.93 -13.38 16.91
CA ILE A 11 15.83 -13.73 17.82
C ILE A 11 16.34 -14.52 19.02
N ASP A 12 17.21 -15.50 18.82
CA ASP A 12 17.76 -16.30 19.91
C ASP A 12 18.60 -15.48 20.89
N GLU A 13 19.36 -14.48 20.41
CA GLU A 13 20.27 -13.68 21.24
C GLU A 13 19.59 -12.47 21.91
N GLN A 14 18.63 -11.81 21.24
CA GLN A 14 18.04 -10.55 21.69
C GLN A 14 16.58 -10.67 22.15
N TYR A 15 15.87 -11.70 21.70
CA TYR A 15 14.44 -11.91 21.95
C TYR A 15 14.15 -13.37 22.37
N SER A 16 15.04 -13.98 23.17
CA SER A 16 14.91 -15.38 23.61
C SER A 16 13.59 -15.69 24.31
N GLU A 17 13.00 -14.69 24.96
CA GLU A 17 11.74 -14.79 25.71
C GLU A 17 10.51 -14.36 24.91
N CYS A 18 10.64 -14.00 23.63
CA CYS A 18 9.47 -13.65 22.83
C CYS A 18 8.57 -14.87 22.60
N SER A 19 7.27 -14.65 22.49
CA SER A 19 6.29 -15.71 22.28
C SER A 19 6.41 -16.26 20.85
N GLY A 20 6.64 -15.41 19.86
CA GLY A 20 6.84 -15.83 18.47
C GLY A 20 7.64 -14.82 17.64
N ALA A 21 8.14 -15.28 16.51
CA ALA A 21 8.83 -14.42 15.55
C ALA A 21 8.69 -14.95 14.11
N MET A 22 8.55 -14.03 13.16
CA MET A 22 8.50 -14.32 11.72
C MET A 22 9.46 -13.43 10.94
N LEU A 23 10.24 -14.04 10.05
CA LEU A 23 10.94 -13.31 9.00
C LEU A 23 9.91 -12.98 7.92
N ALA A 24 9.91 -11.75 7.44
CA ALA A 24 9.02 -11.28 6.40
C ALA A 24 9.79 -10.47 5.34
N GLY A 25 9.05 -9.74 4.51
CA GLY A 25 9.67 -8.73 3.65
C GLY A 25 10.23 -9.26 2.34
N SER A 26 11.08 -8.43 1.72
CA SER A 26 11.63 -8.71 0.39
C SER A 26 12.46 -9.98 0.31
N VAL A 27 13.12 -10.35 1.42
CA VAL A 27 13.93 -11.56 1.54
C VAL A 27 13.11 -12.83 1.40
N VAL A 28 11.95 -12.88 2.05
CA VAL A 28 11.09 -14.08 2.00
C VAL A 28 10.48 -14.28 0.62
N ARG A 29 10.20 -13.18 -0.09
CA ARG A 29 9.69 -13.21 -1.48
C ARG A 29 10.78 -13.48 -2.53
N GLY A 30 12.06 -13.56 -2.15
CA GLY A 30 13.17 -13.70 -3.11
C GLY A 30 13.43 -12.44 -3.93
N GLU A 31 12.93 -11.28 -3.48
CA GLU A 31 13.06 -9.98 -4.15
C GLU A 31 14.11 -9.09 -3.48
N GLN A 32 14.99 -9.66 -2.65
CA GLN A 32 15.99 -8.87 -1.95
C GLN A 32 17.00 -8.24 -2.90
N THR A 33 17.49 -7.07 -2.49
CA THR A 33 18.56 -6.30 -3.12
C THR A 33 19.74 -6.22 -2.16
N GLU A 34 20.89 -5.71 -2.62
CA GLU A 34 22.06 -5.50 -1.75
C GLU A 34 21.78 -4.57 -0.56
N THR A 35 20.77 -3.70 -0.69
CA THR A 35 20.34 -2.76 0.36
C THR A 35 19.08 -3.23 1.10
N SER A 36 18.65 -4.49 0.93
CA SER A 36 17.48 -5.01 1.64
C SER A 36 17.78 -5.24 3.12
N ASP A 37 16.82 -4.88 3.95
CA ASP A 37 16.72 -5.20 5.36
C ASP A 37 16.04 -6.56 5.61
N LEU A 38 16.23 -7.06 6.83
CA LEU A 38 15.46 -8.17 7.37
C LEU A 38 14.27 -7.60 8.13
N ASP A 39 13.08 -7.75 7.56
CA ASP A 39 11.84 -7.42 8.25
C ASP A 39 11.47 -8.56 9.21
N ILE A 40 11.40 -8.29 10.51
CA ILE A 40 11.06 -9.31 11.51
C ILE A 40 9.85 -8.87 12.34
N VAL A 41 8.78 -9.65 12.30
CA VAL A 41 7.62 -9.46 13.20
C VAL A 41 7.85 -10.29 14.46
N ILE A 42 7.76 -9.65 15.63
CA ILE A 42 8.04 -10.28 16.93
C ILE A 42 6.83 -10.13 17.83
N PHE A 43 6.39 -11.22 18.44
CA PHE A 43 5.31 -11.24 19.42
C PHE A 43 5.88 -11.35 20.84
N VAL A 44 5.54 -10.40 21.71
CA VAL A 44 6.01 -10.33 23.11
C VAL A 44 4.82 -10.22 24.06
N ASP A 45 4.75 -11.14 25.02
CA ASP A 45 3.74 -11.13 26.07
C ASP A 45 3.92 -9.93 27.03
N GLY A 46 2.81 -9.32 27.44
CA GLY A 46 2.82 -8.19 28.38
C GLY A 46 3.35 -6.86 27.81
N LEU A 47 3.63 -6.79 26.50
CA LEU A 47 4.06 -5.55 25.86
C LEU A 47 2.97 -4.46 25.95
N GLN A 48 3.35 -3.30 26.48
CA GLN A 48 2.43 -2.18 26.73
C GLN A 48 1.99 -1.46 25.45
N SER A 49 2.90 -1.32 24.49
CA SER A 49 2.66 -0.65 23.22
C SER A 49 3.51 -1.28 22.13
N ALA A 50 2.92 -1.52 20.96
CA ALA A 50 3.67 -1.94 19.79
C ALA A 50 4.69 -0.87 19.37
N TYR A 51 5.84 -1.30 18.86
CA TYR A 51 6.88 -0.41 18.40
C TYR A 51 7.60 -0.98 17.18
N ARG A 52 8.29 -0.08 16.48
CA ARG A 52 9.25 -0.42 15.43
C ARG A 52 10.62 0.06 15.84
N GLU A 53 11.63 -0.74 15.53
CA GLU A 53 13.02 -0.41 15.82
C GLU A 53 13.91 -1.00 14.74
N SER A 54 14.96 -0.27 14.36
CA SER A 54 15.93 -0.71 13.36
C SER A 54 17.29 -0.87 14.01
N VAL A 55 17.95 -2.00 13.78
CA VAL A 55 19.27 -2.32 14.32
C VAL A 55 20.19 -2.88 13.25
N ILE A 56 21.50 -2.81 13.48
CA ILE A 56 22.47 -3.57 12.70
C ILE A 56 22.93 -4.77 13.52
N PHE A 57 22.71 -5.99 13.03
CA PHE A 57 23.13 -7.22 13.68
C PHE A 57 24.00 -8.06 12.74
N ASN A 58 25.26 -8.30 13.11
CA ASN A 58 26.23 -9.03 12.29
C ASN A 58 26.32 -8.52 10.84
N GLY A 59 26.22 -7.20 10.65
CA GLY A 59 26.27 -6.55 9.34
C GLY A 59 24.94 -6.49 8.59
N TRP A 60 23.87 -7.11 9.12
CA TRP A 60 22.53 -7.03 8.53
C TRP A 60 21.73 -5.87 9.11
N PRO A 61 21.14 -4.99 8.28
CA PRO A 61 20.08 -4.12 8.73
C PRO A 61 18.82 -4.96 9.02
N ILE A 62 18.28 -4.81 10.22
CA ILE A 62 17.06 -5.49 10.66
C ILE A 62 16.05 -4.42 11.06
N GLU A 63 14.85 -4.50 10.51
CA GLU A 63 13.70 -3.73 10.97
C GLU A 63 12.74 -4.65 11.74
N MET A 64 12.49 -4.32 12.99
CA MET A 64 11.64 -5.07 13.88
C MET A 64 10.26 -4.44 13.99
N PHE A 65 9.24 -5.29 14.01
CA PHE A 65 7.84 -4.93 14.22
C PHE A 65 7.35 -5.71 15.43
N VAL A 66 7.40 -5.07 16.60
CA VAL A 66 7.18 -5.75 17.89
C VAL A 66 5.76 -5.49 18.36
N HIS A 67 5.01 -6.57 18.56
CA HIS A 67 3.59 -6.54 18.90
C HIS A 67 3.27 -7.43 20.11
N SER A 68 2.26 -7.06 20.88
CA SER A 68 1.49 -7.99 21.71
C SER A 68 0.36 -8.64 20.91
N MET A 69 -0.23 -9.70 21.47
CA MET A 69 -1.44 -10.36 20.95
C MET A 69 -2.69 -9.46 20.88
N THR A 70 -2.67 -8.29 21.51
CA THR A 70 -3.77 -7.30 21.40
C THR A 70 -3.42 -6.17 20.45
N SER A 71 -2.14 -5.76 20.40
CA SER A 71 -1.74 -4.62 19.60
C SER A 71 -1.77 -4.90 18.09
N TYR A 72 -1.46 -6.13 17.64
CA TYR A 72 -1.39 -6.43 16.20
C TYR A 72 -2.76 -6.27 15.52
N GLU A 73 -3.87 -6.54 16.23
CA GLU A 73 -5.24 -6.40 15.71
C GLU A 73 -5.57 -4.94 15.35
N ALA A 74 -5.09 -3.99 16.15
CA ALA A 74 -5.25 -2.57 15.85
C ALA A 74 -4.50 -2.17 14.57
N TYR A 75 -3.32 -2.75 14.34
CA TYR A 75 -2.56 -2.55 13.10
C TYR A 75 -3.21 -3.24 11.91
N PHE A 76 -3.77 -4.44 12.09
CA PHE A 76 -4.59 -5.10 11.07
C PHE A 76 -5.76 -4.21 10.66
N LYS A 77 -6.49 -3.68 11.63
CA LYS A 77 -7.61 -2.78 11.36
C LYS A 77 -7.14 -1.52 10.62
N SER A 78 -6.06 -0.89 11.09
CA SER A 78 -5.52 0.32 10.45
C SER A 78 -5.11 0.07 8.99
N ASP A 79 -4.44 -1.05 8.74
CA ASP A 79 -4.02 -1.49 7.40
C ASP A 79 -5.22 -1.81 6.49
N TYR A 80 -6.25 -2.45 7.05
CA TYR A 80 -7.50 -2.74 6.36
C TYR A 80 -8.23 -1.45 5.96
N ASP A 81 -8.44 -0.53 6.92
CA ASP A 81 -9.18 0.72 6.73
C ASP A 81 -8.51 1.60 5.65
N ARG A 82 -7.18 1.66 5.65
CA ARG A 82 -6.40 2.41 4.65
C ARG A 82 -6.14 1.62 3.36
N ALA A 83 -6.63 0.39 3.26
CA ALA A 83 -6.44 -0.54 2.15
C ALA A 83 -4.97 -0.84 1.80
N ARG A 84 -4.04 -0.75 2.76
CA ARG A 84 -2.61 -1.06 2.60
C ARG A 84 -2.23 -2.19 3.56
N PRO A 85 -2.32 -3.47 3.14
CA PRO A 85 -2.24 -4.62 4.04
C PRO A 85 -0.79 -4.99 4.36
N SER A 86 -0.07 -4.12 5.08
CA SER A 86 1.37 -4.26 5.28
C SER A 86 1.65 -5.40 6.27
N LEU A 87 1.09 -5.33 7.49
CA LEU A 87 1.31 -6.34 8.51
C LEU A 87 0.65 -7.67 8.16
N GLN A 88 -0.54 -7.65 7.56
CA GLN A 88 -1.20 -8.87 7.07
C GLN A 88 -0.31 -9.58 6.04
N ARG A 89 0.25 -8.85 5.07
CA ARG A 89 1.12 -9.44 4.06
C ARG A 89 2.40 -10.00 4.67
N MET A 90 3.02 -9.29 5.62
CA MET A 90 4.21 -9.77 6.31
C MET A 90 3.98 -11.10 7.03
N LEU A 91 2.82 -11.26 7.68
CA LEU A 91 2.47 -12.48 8.40
C LEU A 91 2.01 -13.61 7.46
N ALA A 92 1.21 -13.29 6.43
CA ALA A 92 0.75 -14.27 5.45
C ALA A 92 1.90 -14.84 4.62
N GLU A 93 2.86 -14.02 4.19
CA GLU A 93 4.00 -14.49 3.38
C GLU A 93 5.18 -14.96 4.22
N GLY A 94 5.27 -14.52 5.48
CA GLY A 94 6.45 -14.72 6.31
C GLY A 94 6.77 -16.17 6.66
N ILE A 95 8.04 -16.41 6.96
CA ILE A 95 8.59 -17.68 7.43
C ILE A 95 8.69 -17.62 8.96
N ILE A 96 8.12 -18.60 9.64
CA ILE A 96 8.19 -18.71 11.09
C ILE A 96 9.64 -18.98 11.51
N ILE A 97 10.19 -18.08 12.33
CA ILE A 97 11.50 -18.21 12.98
C ILE A 97 11.33 -18.93 14.32
N LYS A 98 10.34 -18.49 15.11
CA LYS A 98 9.99 -19.03 16.42
C LYS A 98 8.48 -19.12 16.51
N ASP A 99 7.98 -20.33 16.77
CA ASP A 99 6.55 -20.63 16.72
C ASP A 99 5.88 -20.54 18.10
N PHE A 100 4.57 -20.25 18.09
CA PHE A 100 3.67 -20.43 19.22
C PHE A 100 2.27 -20.80 18.74
N ALA A 101 1.45 -21.34 19.64
CA ALA A 101 0.13 -21.89 19.33
C ALA A 101 -0.83 -20.93 18.58
N GLY A 102 -0.61 -19.61 18.62
CA GLY A 102 -1.44 -18.61 17.95
C GLY A 102 -0.91 -18.10 16.60
N LEU A 103 0.36 -18.35 16.25
CA LEU A 103 0.98 -17.73 15.06
C LEU A 103 0.36 -18.23 13.75
N GLU A 104 0.13 -19.53 13.67
CA GLU A 104 -0.52 -20.14 12.50
C GLU A 104 -1.96 -19.67 12.31
N MET A 105 -2.67 -19.39 13.41
CA MET A 105 -4.02 -18.82 13.35
C MET A 105 -3.99 -17.37 12.84
N ILE A 106 -3.03 -16.57 13.31
CA ILE A 106 -2.84 -15.19 12.83
C ILE A 106 -2.46 -15.18 11.35
N LYS A 107 -1.61 -16.11 10.92
CA LYS A 107 -1.24 -16.28 9.50
C LYS A 107 -2.47 -16.55 8.63
N LYS A 108 -3.32 -17.51 9.03
CA LYS A 108 -4.57 -17.81 8.32
C LYS A 108 -5.56 -16.65 8.31
N GLN A 109 -5.64 -15.90 9.41
CA GLN A 109 -6.45 -14.68 9.46
C GLN A 109 -5.94 -13.64 8.46
N ALA A 110 -4.62 -13.44 8.38
CA ALA A 110 -4.01 -12.52 7.45
C ALA A 110 -4.26 -12.92 5.99
N GLU A 111 -4.12 -14.21 5.67
CA GLU A 111 -4.45 -14.77 4.35
C GLU A 111 -5.93 -14.53 4.01
N GLY A 112 -6.85 -14.84 4.92
CA GLY A 112 -8.29 -14.62 4.71
C GLY A 112 -8.64 -13.15 4.47
N ILE A 113 -8.02 -12.23 5.20
CA ILE A 113 -8.19 -10.78 4.97
C ILE A 113 -7.67 -10.42 3.57
N LEU A 114 -6.47 -10.88 3.19
CA LEU A 114 -5.87 -10.56 1.91
C LEU A 114 -6.74 -11.03 0.74
N ASP A 115 -7.33 -12.22 0.85
CA ASP A 115 -8.23 -12.79 -0.16
C ASP A 115 -9.57 -12.03 -0.27
N GLU A 116 -10.10 -11.52 0.85
CA GLU A 116 -11.36 -10.78 0.87
C GLU A 116 -11.28 -9.42 0.16
N GLY A 117 -10.13 -8.74 0.27
CA GLY A 117 -9.95 -7.38 -0.23
C GLY A 117 -10.49 -6.29 0.72
N PRO A 118 -10.19 -5.01 0.47
CA PRO A 118 -10.69 -3.91 1.27
C PRO A 118 -12.21 -3.74 1.12
N ALA A 119 -12.79 -3.03 2.10
CA ALA A 119 -14.16 -2.56 2.00
C ALA A 119 -14.37 -1.71 0.72
N PRO A 120 -15.51 -1.89 0.02
CA PRO A 120 -15.84 -1.12 -1.17
C PRO A 120 -15.96 0.37 -0.81
N TRP A 121 -15.57 1.24 -1.74
CA TRP A 121 -15.89 2.65 -1.65
C TRP A 121 -17.38 2.89 -1.87
N THR A 122 -17.91 3.93 -1.23
CA THR A 122 -19.24 4.45 -1.55
C THR A 122 -19.20 5.23 -2.86
N ASP A 123 -20.36 5.40 -3.50
CA ASP A 123 -20.49 6.19 -4.73
C ASP A 123 -20.02 7.64 -4.53
N GLU A 124 -20.24 8.22 -3.35
CA GLU A 124 -19.75 9.56 -3.00
C GLU A 124 -18.22 9.61 -2.96
N THR A 125 -17.59 8.56 -2.45
CA THR A 125 -16.13 8.45 -2.40
C THR A 125 -15.54 8.29 -3.80
N ILE A 126 -16.18 7.48 -4.65
CA ILE A 126 -15.78 7.31 -6.06
C ILE A 126 -15.85 8.66 -6.80
N LYS A 127 -16.98 9.38 -6.68
CA LYS A 127 -17.14 10.72 -7.29
C LYS A 127 -16.11 11.72 -6.76
N MET A 128 -15.85 11.70 -5.46
CA MET A 128 -14.82 12.55 -4.84
C MET A 128 -13.43 12.29 -5.43
N LYS A 129 -13.04 11.02 -5.56
CA LYS A 129 -11.74 10.64 -6.13
C LYS A 129 -11.66 10.97 -7.62
N GLN A 130 -12.73 10.74 -8.38
CA GLN A 130 -12.84 11.14 -9.78
C GLN A 130 -12.62 12.65 -9.96
N TYR A 131 -13.21 13.47 -9.10
CA TYR A 131 -12.97 14.92 -9.10
C TYR A 131 -11.50 15.27 -8.84
N PHE A 132 -10.88 14.71 -7.80
CA PHE A 132 -9.47 15.01 -7.49
C PHE A 132 -8.50 14.54 -8.58
N ILE A 133 -8.77 13.41 -9.23
CA ILE A 133 -7.99 12.95 -10.39
C ILE A 133 -8.19 13.90 -11.57
N THR A 134 -9.41 14.39 -11.80
CA THR A 134 -9.70 15.36 -12.86
C THR A 134 -8.93 16.66 -12.63
N ASP A 135 -8.96 17.20 -11.41
CA ASP A 135 -8.25 18.41 -11.01
C ASP A 135 -6.72 18.26 -11.22
N ALA A 136 -6.15 17.15 -10.75
CA ALA A 136 -4.74 16.85 -10.95
C ALA A 136 -4.35 16.63 -12.43
N LEU A 137 -5.27 16.06 -13.23
CA LEU A 137 -5.08 15.90 -14.67
C LEU A 137 -5.12 17.25 -15.40
N ASP A 138 -6.02 18.16 -15.02
CA ASP A 138 -6.10 19.50 -15.60
C ASP A 138 -4.83 20.31 -15.29
N ASP A 139 -4.34 20.25 -14.05
CA ASP A 139 -3.05 20.82 -13.66
C ASP A 139 -1.89 20.21 -14.46
N PHE A 140 -1.92 18.89 -14.66
CA PHE A 140 -0.92 18.19 -15.44
C PHE A 140 -0.92 18.67 -16.90
N ILE A 141 -2.09 18.79 -17.52
CA ILE A 141 -2.27 19.30 -18.89
C ILE A 141 -1.76 20.74 -19.00
N GLY A 142 -2.18 21.62 -18.08
CA GLY A 142 -1.87 23.05 -18.10
C GLY A 142 -0.43 23.42 -17.71
N SER A 143 0.31 22.53 -17.05
CA SER A 143 1.67 22.82 -16.59
C SER A 143 2.66 22.99 -17.75
N ASN A 144 3.24 24.18 -17.91
CA ASN A 144 4.26 24.44 -18.95
C ASN A 144 5.71 24.29 -18.47
N LYS A 145 5.92 24.01 -17.17
CA LYS A 145 7.24 23.85 -16.58
C LYS A 145 7.49 22.40 -16.21
N ARG A 146 8.53 21.80 -16.81
CA ARG A 146 8.95 20.42 -16.50
C ARG A 146 9.14 20.18 -15.01
N SER A 147 9.72 21.16 -14.30
CA SER A 147 9.94 21.08 -12.85
C SER A 147 8.64 20.92 -12.05
N GLU A 148 7.51 21.45 -12.53
CA GLU A 148 6.19 21.28 -11.90
C GLU A 148 5.56 19.96 -12.38
N SER A 149 5.61 19.71 -13.69
CA SER A 149 4.93 18.58 -14.31
C SER A 149 5.39 17.22 -13.76
N ILE A 150 6.67 17.06 -13.37
CA ILE A 150 7.15 15.79 -12.78
C ILE A 150 6.53 15.48 -11.42
N PHE A 151 6.26 16.50 -10.59
CA PHE A 151 5.63 16.29 -9.29
C PHE A 151 4.12 16.11 -9.41
N ILE A 152 3.49 16.84 -10.36
CA ILE A 152 2.07 16.62 -10.67
C ILE A 152 1.86 15.20 -11.20
N ALA A 153 2.71 14.72 -12.12
CA ALA A 153 2.64 13.34 -12.62
C ALA A 153 2.78 12.31 -11.51
N SER A 154 3.68 12.52 -10.54
CA SER A 154 3.82 11.62 -9.39
C SER A 154 2.55 11.59 -8.53
N SER A 155 1.94 12.75 -8.26
CA SER A 155 0.67 12.84 -7.52
C SER A 155 -0.48 12.16 -8.28
N LEU A 156 -0.54 12.39 -9.59
CA LEU A 156 -1.56 11.79 -10.45
C LEU A 156 -1.42 10.26 -10.50
N ALA A 157 -0.20 9.73 -10.61
CA ALA A 157 0.09 8.31 -10.55
C ALA A 157 -0.38 7.68 -9.21
N ASP A 158 -0.11 8.37 -8.09
CA ASP A 158 -0.57 7.94 -6.77
C ASP A 158 -2.10 7.92 -6.65
N GLN A 159 -2.81 8.89 -7.22
CA GLN A 159 -4.27 8.91 -7.17
C GLN A 159 -4.91 7.88 -8.11
N VAL A 160 -4.36 7.72 -9.32
CA VAL A 160 -4.91 6.84 -10.35
C VAL A 160 -4.75 5.37 -9.98
N HIS A 161 -3.60 4.94 -9.46
CA HIS A 161 -3.46 3.54 -9.02
C HIS A 161 -4.39 3.21 -7.85
N GLU A 162 -4.58 4.15 -6.91
CA GLU A 162 -5.51 3.99 -5.80
C GLU A 162 -6.93 3.81 -6.35
N PHE A 163 -7.34 4.65 -7.30
CA PHE A 163 -8.67 4.59 -7.89
C PHE A 163 -8.94 3.28 -8.63
N ILE A 164 -8.02 2.85 -9.49
CA ILE A 164 -8.11 1.56 -10.20
C ILE A 164 -8.31 0.42 -9.19
N LEU A 165 -7.44 0.33 -8.19
CA LEU A 165 -7.45 -0.80 -7.27
C LEU A 165 -8.67 -0.76 -6.34
N ARG A 166 -9.01 0.41 -5.79
CA ARG A 166 -10.11 0.55 -4.83
C ARG A 166 -11.48 0.37 -5.45
N THR A 167 -11.70 0.84 -6.67
CA THR A 167 -12.95 0.58 -7.41
C THR A 167 -13.13 -0.91 -7.74
N ASN A 168 -12.03 -1.67 -7.82
CA ASN A 168 -12.02 -3.13 -8.01
C ASN A 168 -11.91 -3.93 -6.71
N ARG A 169 -12.06 -3.29 -5.54
CA ARG A 169 -11.88 -3.92 -4.21
C ARG A 169 -10.56 -4.67 -4.07
N LYS A 170 -9.48 -4.06 -4.56
CA LYS A 170 -8.11 -4.55 -4.44
C LYS A 170 -7.30 -3.66 -3.50
N TRP A 171 -6.34 -4.29 -2.83
CA TRP A 171 -5.38 -3.64 -1.95
C TRP A 171 -4.49 -2.69 -2.73
N ILE A 172 -4.20 -1.52 -2.16
CA ILE A 172 -3.31 -0.53 -2.77
C ILE A 172 -1.87 -0.71 -2.29
N GLY A 173 -0.95 -0.01 -2.96
CA GLY A 173 0.45 0.00 -2.63
C GLY A 173 0.96 1.38 -2.23
N ALA A 174 2.26 1.43 -1.96
CA ALA A 174 3.03 2.66 -1.87
C ALA A 174 4.43 2.42 -2.43
N SER A 175 5.02 3.42 -3.09
CA SER A 175 6.35 3.30 -3.72
C SER A 175 6.42 2.06 -4.64
N LYS A 176 7.36 1.12 -4.41
CA LYS A 176 7.51 -0.13 -5.18
C LYS A 176 6.22 -0.96 -5.24
N TRP A 177 5.38 -0.87 -4.22
CA TRP A 177 4.14 -1.64 -4.14
C TRP A 177 3.02 -1.12 -5.04
N ILE A 178 3.12 0.10 -5.59
CA ILE A 178 2.13 0.61 -6.56
C ILE A 178 2.06 -0.33 -7.76
N VAL A 179 3.20 -0.56 -8.40
CA VAL A 179 3.28 -1.42 -9.59
C VAL A 179 2.99 -2.88 -9.24
N ARG A 180 3.47 -3.38 -8.10
CA ARG A 180 3.20 -4.76 -7.66
C ARG A 180 1.73 -5.01 -7.39
N ALA A 181 1.04 -4.06 -6.75
CA ALA A 181 -0.38 -4.17 -6.48
C ALA A 181 -1.21 -4.13 -7.78
N LEU A 182 -0.82 -3.26 -8.73
CA LEU A 182 -1.42 -3.26 -10.07
C LEU A 182 -1.22 -4.61 -10.78
N ARG A 183 0.00 -5.16 -10.79
CA ARG A 183 0.26 -6.48 -11.41
C ARG A 183 -0.54 -7.62 -10.77
N ASN A 184 -0.65 -7.61 -9.44
CA ASN A 184 -1.47 -8.59 -8.71
C ASN A 184 -2.96 -8.49 -9.07
N HIS A 185 -3.43 -7.33 -9.53
CA HIS A 185 -4.79 -7.14 -10.00
C HIS A 185 -4.94 -7.51 -11.48
N ASP A 186 -4.11 -6.91 -12.34
CA ASP A 186 -4.11 -7.06 -13.78
C ASP A 186 -2.76 -6.62 -14.39
N GLU A 187 -2.05 -7.55 -15.03
CA GLU A 187 -0.73 -7.28 -15.62
C GLU A 187 -0.80 -6.29 -16.80
N GLY A 188 -1.89 -6.29 -17.56
CA GLY A 188 -2.09 -5.39 -18.69
C GLY A 188 -2.29 -3.95 -18.25
N ILE A 189 -3.11 -3.73 -17.22
CA ILE A 189 -3.28 -2.40 -16.60
C ILE A 189 -1.96 -1.92 -16.01
N ALA A 190 -1.20 -2.80 -15.34
CA ALA A 190 0.09 -2.44 -14.77
C ALA A 190 1.09 -2.01 -15.86
N HIS A 191 1.13 -2.70 -16.99
CA HIS A 191 1.98 -2.36 -18.14
C HIS A 191 1.59 -0.99 -18.71
N GLN A 192 0.31 -0.76 -19.00
CA GLN A 192 -0.17 0.52 -19.53
C GLN A 192 0.13 1.69 -18.58
N PHE A 193 -0.07 1.48 -17.28
CA PHE A 193 0.24 2.47 -16.25
C PHE A 193 1.73 2.83 -16.26
N VAL A 194 2.62 1.84 -16.19
CA VAL A 194 4.07 2.08 -16.15
C VAL A 194 4.55 2.74 -17.45
N ASP A 195 4.13 2.24 -18.60
CA ASP A 195 4.54 2.77 -19.90
C ASP A 195 4.13 4.23 -20.09
N ALA A 196 2.88 4.59 -19.72
CA ALA A 196 2.39 5.95 -19.88
C ALA A 196 3.21 6.95 -19.06
N PHE A 197 3.45 6.65 -17.77
CA PHE A 197 4.21 7.53 -16.89
C PHE A 197 5.72 7.52 -17.21
N ASP A 198 6.31 6.36 -17.52
CA ASP A 198 7.72 6.28 -17.92
C ASP A 198 7.99 7.08 -19.19
N LYS A 199 7.13 6.95 -20.21
CA LYS A 199 7.21 7.76 -21.43
C LYS A 199 7.22 9.25 -21.11
N PHE A 200 6.34 9.71 -20.22
CA PHE A 200 6.36 11.10 -19.77
C PHE A 200 7.66 11.47 -19.02
N TYR A 201 8.18 10.60 -18.14
CA TYR A 201 9.42 10.87 -17.42
C TYR A 201 10.66 10.90 -18.33
N VAL A 202 10.66 10.15 -19.43
CA VAL A 202 11.75 10.12 -20.41
C VAL A 202 11.66 11.28 -21.41
N THR A 203 10.48 11.53 -21.97
CA THR A 203 10.31 12.41 -23.13
C THR A 203 9.70 13.78 -22.81
N GLY A 204 8.94 13.87 -21.72
CA GLY A 204 8.11 15.03 -21.42
C GLY A 204 6.75 15.05 -22.13
N GLU A 205 6.47 14.10 -23.03
CA GLU A 205 5.17 13.97 -23.69
C GLU A 205 4.08 13.56 -22.70
N LYS A 206 2.94 14.26 -22.72
CA LYS A 206 1.85 14.07 -21.76
C LYS A 206 0.73 13.16 -22.27
N ASP A 207 0.62 13.00 -23.59
CA ASP A 207 -0.55 12.39 -24.24
C ASP A 207 -0.87 10.99 -23.73
N ALA A 208 0.15 10.15 -23.52
CA ALA A 208 -0.05 8.78 -23.03
C ALA A 208 -0.64 8.75 -21.60
N VAL A 209 -0.19 9.65 -20.71
CA VAL A 209 -0.76 9.78 -19.37
C VAL A 209 -2.19 10.29 -19.44
N ILE A 210 -2.45 11.31 -20.27
CA ILE A 210 -3.78 11.90 -20.43
C ILE A 210 -4.77 10.85 -20.95
N GLU A 211 -4.40 10.12 -22.01
CA GLU A 211 -5.24 9.07 -22.59
C GLU A 211 -5.52 7.96 -21.57
N PHE A 212 -4.50 7.47 -20.88
CA PHE A 212 -4.64 6.42 -19.87
C PHE A 212 -5.56 6.85 -18.72
N VAL A 213 -5.38 8.05 -18.17
CA VAL A 213 -6.22 8.53 -17.07
C VAL A 213 -7.67 8.71 -17.51
N ASN A 214 -7.92 9.23 -18.71
CA ASN A 214 -9.28 9.33 -19.24
C ASN A 214 -9.92 7.94 -19.36
N GLN A 215 -9.21 6.96 -19.93
CA GLN A 215 -9.70 5.57 -20.05
C GLN A 215 -10.07 4.96 -18.68
N VAL A 216 -9.31 5.26 -17.62
CA VAL A 216 -9.60 4.81 -16.25
C VAL A 216 -10.89 5.44 -15.70
N LEU A 217 -11.17 6.70 -16.03
CA LEU A 217 -12.35 7.43 -15.55
C LEU A 217 -13.61 7.17 -16.38
N GLU A 218 -13.49 6.82 -17.66
CA GLU A 218 -14.61 6.59 -18.59
C GLU A 218 -15.73 5.68 -18.01
N PRO A 219 -15.43 4.51 -17.41
CA PRO A 219 -16.46 3.64 -16.83
C PRO A 219 -17.28 4.28 -15.69
N PHE A 220 -16.76 5.35 -15.10
CA PHE A 220 -17.37 6.09 -13.99
C PHE A 220 -18.00 7.41 -14.44
N GLY A 221 -18.14 7.63 -15.76
CA GLY A 221 -18.69 8.86 -16.33
C GLY A 221 -17.64 9.90 -16.76
N GLY A 222 -16.36 9.52 -16.84
CA GLY A 222 -15.27 10.35 -17.35
C GLY A 222 -14.77 11.40 -16.35
N SER A 223 -14.16 12.48 -16.85
CA SER A 223 -13.70 13.59 -16.02
C SER A 223 -14.87 14.32 -15.35
N LEU A 224 -14.69 14.71 -14.08
CA LEU A 224 -15.71 15.37 -13.27
C LEU A 224 -15.20 16.71 -12.75
N PHE A 225 -15.77 17.80 -13.28
CA PHE A 225 -15.56 19.15 -12.75
C PHE A 225 -16.91 19.85 -12.51
N ALA A 226 -17.71 19.98 -13.57
CA ALA A 226 -19.00 20.64 -13.51
C ALA A 226 -19.98 19.87 -12.59
N GLY A 227 -20.58 20.58 -11.63
CA GLY A 227 -21.58 20.02 -10.73
C GLY A 227 -21.03 19.29 -9.50
N PHE A 228 -19.71 19.15 -9.35
CA PHE A 228 -19.12 18.66 -8.10
C PHE A 228 -19.33 19.67 -6.98
N SER A 229 -19.66 19.18 -5.78
CA SER A 229 -19.85 20.00 -4.59
C SER A 229 -19.54 19.18 -3.34
N MET A 230 -18.72 19.72 -2.45
CA MET A 230 -18.41 19.13 -1.16
C MET A 230 -18.63 20.17 -0.05
N GLY A 231 -19.22 19.75 1.08
CA GLY A 231 -19.44 20.61 2.24
C GLY A 231 -20.54 21.68 2.08
N LYS A 232 -21.17 21.81 0.90
CA LYS A 232 -22.29 22.72 0.68
C LYS A 232 -23.53 22.19 1.41
N GLN A 233 -23.91 22.84 2.50
CA GLN A 233 -25.19 22.58 3.15
C GLN A 233 -26.31 23.08 2.23
N THR A 234 -27.23 22.19 1.86
CA THR A 234 -28.49 22.59 1.22
C THR A 234 -29.28 23.37 2.25
N VAL A 235 -29.35 24.69 2.08
CA VAL A 235 -30.37 25.48 2.76
C VAL A 235 -31.70 25.04 2.18
N GLU A 236 -32.46 24.23 2.94
CA GLU A 236 -33.86 24.02 2.65
C GLU A 236 -34.51 25.41 2.62
N LYS A 237 -34.92 25.86 1.44
CA LYS A 237 -35.76 27.03 1.32
C LYS A 237 -37.09 26.66 1.96
N GLY A 238 -37.23 26.94 3.25
CA GLY A 238 -38.50 26.89 3.97
C GLY A 238 -39.54 27.68 3.17
N GLY A 239 -40.58 26.97 2.74
CA GLY A 239 -41.69 27.54 1.97
C GLY A 239 -42.26 28.76 2.67
N HIS A 240 -42.45 29.83 1.91
CA HIS A 240 -43.38 30.90 2.25
C HIS A 240 -44.78 30.50 1.79
#